data_AF-A0A1G5I8Y6-F1
#
_entry.id   AF-A0A1G5I8Y6-F1
#
_cell.length_a   1.000
_cell.length_b   1.000
_cell.length_c   1.000
_cell.angle_alpha   90.00
_cell.angle_beta   90.00
_cell.angle_gamma   90.00
#
_symmetry.space_group_name_H-M   'P 1'
#
loop_
_entity.id
_entity.type
_entity.pdbx_description
1 polymer ?
#
loop_
_entity_poly.entity_id
_entity_poly.type
_entity_poly.pdbx_seq_one_letter_code
_entity_poly.pdbx_strand_id
1 'polypeptide(L)'
;MTEKKGNKAGSVILVVAAVCGALLVCLFFGFAYLFLFGGPAKVTRDADKYAETMHEYTQEVVGKVHTGFFAFPQTIPGSAFENGDGPVFYFSYQDTWDDPTCEVYLKCTYSDEDYAAEIDRLKNCVYTLKGEHGEVNAMLEFEEAGRFAYPVYKAIDCDNHSYEYAMDLGENEIAYIYTSFKDTPGALKKIPKEYLPDDFAESIRHSTFSSSGFNVYVTEKNDEFKAFDYGERF
;
A
#
# COMPACT_ATOMS: atom_id res chain seq x y z
N MET A 1 7.22 -45.90 -62.97
CA MET A 1 6.95 -45.72 -61.53
C MET A 1 7.86 -44.61 -61.02
N THR A 2 7.32 -43.41 -60.82
CA THR A 2 8.06 -42.26 -60.28
C THR A 2 7.82 -42.21 -58.77
N GLU A 3 8.89 -42.47 -58.01
CA GLU A 3 8.90 -42.36 -56.55
C GLU A 3 8.74 -40.89 -56.14
N LYS A 4 7.61 -40.59 -55.50
CA LYS A 4 7.32 -39.27 -54.91
C LYS A 4 8.17 -39.13 -53.65
N LYS A 5 9.37 -38.54 -53.77
CA LYS A 5 10.20 -38.13 -52.62
C LYS A 5 9.38 -37.18 -51.76
N GLY A 6 8.79 -37.71 -50.69
CA GLY A 6 7.92 -36.96 -49.78
C GLY A 6 8.67 -35.77 -49.17
N ASN A 7 8.02 -34.60 -49.20
CA ASN A 7 8.47 -33.29 -48.70
C ASN A 7 8.70 -33.26 -47.17
N LYS A 8 9.47 -34.20 -46.61
CA LYS A 8 9.80 -34.24 -45.18
C LYS A 8 10.41 -32.91 -44.70
N ALA A 9 11.20 -32.25 -45.55
CA ALA A 9 11.75 -30.92 -45.27
C ALA A 9 10.67 -29.83 -45.16
N GLY A 10 9.69 -29.82 -46.07
CA GLY A 10 8.57 -28.86 -46.02
C GLY A 10 7.66 -29.07 -44.80
N SER A 11 7.43 -30.33 -44.42
CA SER A 11 6.66 -30.69 -43.21
C SER A 11 7.38 -30.27 -41.93
N VAL A 12 8.71 -30.45 -41.85
CA VAL A 12 9.51 -30.02 -40.69
C VAL A 12 9.52 -28.49 -40.56
N ILE A 13 9.66 -27.75 -41.67
CA ILE A 13 9.63 -26.28 -41.66
C ILE A 13 8.26 -25.76 -41.20
N LEU A 14 7.16 -26.38 -41.63
CA LEU A 14 5.81 -26.02 -41.19
C LEU A 14 5.60 -26.25 -39.69
N VAL A 15 6.10 -27.37 -39.15
CA VAL A 15 6.02 -27.66 -37.72
C VAL A 15 6.86 -26.67 -36.91
N VAL A 16 8.08 -26.37 -37.34
CA VAL A 16 8.95 -25.38 -36.66
C VAL A 16 8.31 -23.99 -36.69
N ALA A 17 7.76 -23.56 -37.84
CA ALA A 17 7.06 -22.27 -37.95
C ALA A 17 5.82 -22.21 -37.05
N ALA A 18 5.05 -23.29 -36.96
CA ALA A 18 3.89 -23.36 -36.06
C ALA A 18 4.29 -23.30 -34.58
N VAL A 19 5.37 -23.98 -34.18
CA VAL A 19 5.89 -23.93 -32.81
C VAL A 19 6.42 -22.53 -32.46
N CYS A 20 7.20 -21.91 -33.36
CA CYS A 20 7.66 -20.53 -33.17
C CYS A 20 6.51 -19.54 -33.11
N GLY A 21 5.48 -19.71 -33.96
CA GLY A 21 4.26 -18.90 -33.93
C GLY A 21 3.51 -19.04 -32.60
N ALA A 22 3.33 -20.27 -32.10
CA ALA A 22 2.70 -20.52 -30.81
C ALA A 22 3.49 -19.90 -29.65
N LEU A 23 4.83 -19.99 -29.66
CA LEU A 23 5.69 -19.37 -28.65
C LEU A 23 5.56 -17.84 -28.65
N LEU A 24 5.53 -17.20 -29.83
CA LEU A 24 5.32 -15.76 -29.94
C LEU A 24 3.95 -15.33 -29.41
N VAL A 25 2.90 -16.12 -29.68
CA VAL A 25 1.56 -15.89 -29.14
C VAL A 25 1.55 -16.00 -27.62
N CYS A 26 2.18 -17.04 -27.05
CA CYS A 26 2.30 -17.19 -25.59
C CYS A 26 3.09 -16.04 -24.96
N LEU A 27 4.19 -15.59 -25.59
CA LEU A 27 4.96 -14.44 -25.13
C LEU A 27 4.13 -13.16 -25.19
N PHE A 28 3.39 -12.94 -26.27
CA PHE A 28 2.50 -11.78 -26.40
C PHE A 28 1.41 -11.78 -25.32
N PHE A 29 0.74 -12.91 -25.07
CA PHE A 29 -0.25 -13.02 -24.01
C PHE A 29 0.37 -12.90 -22.61
N GLY A 30 1.57 -13.45 -22.39
CA GLY A 30 2.30 -13.27 -21.13
C GLY A 30 2.69 -11.80 -20.88
N PHE A 31 3.14 -11.10 -21.93
CA PHE A 31 3.47 -9.68 -21.85
C PHE A 31 2.23 -8.82 -21.66
N ALA A 32 1.14 -9.10 -22.39
CA ALA A 32 -0.15 -8.44 -22.20
C ALA A 32 -0.72 -8.68 -20.80
N TYR A 33 -0.54 -9.89 -20.24
CA TYR A 33 -0.94 -10.20 -18.87
C TYR A 33 -0.13 -9.40 -17.85
N LEU A 34 1.21 -9.37 -17.96
CA LEU A 34 2.07 -8.56 -17.09
C LEU A 34 1.78 -7.07 -17.21
N PHE A 35 1.44 -6.61 -18.41
CA PHE A 35 1.10 -5.23 -18.68
C PHE A 35 -0.27 -4.85 -18.08
N LEU A 36 -1.29 -5.71 -18.20
CA LEU A 36 -2.65 -5.45 -17.69
C LEU A 36 -2.78 -5.65 -16.17
N PHE A 37 -2.16 -6.68 -15.61
CA PHE A 37 -2.37 -7.10 -14.22
C PHE A 37 -1.17 -6.84 -13.31
N GLY A 38 -0.13 -6.22 -13.85
CA GLY A 38 1.10 -5.97 -13.13
C GLY A 38 2.00 -7.20 -13.01
N GLY A 39 3.24 -6.93 -12.64
CA GLY A 39 4.17 -7.98 -12.21
C GLY A 39 3.77 -8.60 -10.87
N PRO A 40 4.49 -9.63 -10.41
CA PRO A 40 4.31 -10.14 -9.05
C PRO A 40 4.56 -9.02 -8.02
N ALA A 41 3.82 -9.06 -6.91
CA ALA A 41 4.00 -8.11 -5.83
C ALA A 41 5.45 -8.13 -5.30
N LYS A 42 6.05 -6.95 -5.17
CA LYS A 42 7.30 -6.75 -4.42
C LYS A 42 6.96 -6.86 -2.92
N VAL A 43 7.62 -7.76 -2.22
CA VAL A 43 7.33 -8.03 -0.79
C VAL A 43 8.59 -7.92 0.05
N THR A 44 8.54 -7.08 1.08
CA THR A 44 9.56 -6.97 2.13
C THR A 44 8.95 -7.37 3.47
N ARG A 45 9.65 -8.18 4.25
CA ARG A 45 9.20 -8.66 5.57
C ARG A 45 10.21 -8.42 6.69
N ASP A 46 11.37 -7.92 6.30
CA ASP A 46 12.51 -7.76 7.17
C ASP A 46 12.42 -6.38 7.83
N ALA A 47 12.22 -6.35 9.14
CA ALA A 47 12.07 -5.10 9.88
C ALA A 47 13.35 -4.25 9.86
N ASP A 48 14.53 -4.86 9.67
CA ASP A 48 15.79 -4.12 9.50
C ASP A 48 15.78 -3.27 8.22
N LYS A 49 14.99 -3.67 7.22
CA LYS A 49 14.81 -2.93 5.95
C LYS A 49 13.65 -1.95 5.98
N TYR A 50 13.00 -1.78 7.13
CA TYR A 50 11.84 -0.92 7.27
C TYR A 50 12.12 0.50 6.74
N ALA A 51 13.11 1.19 7.31
CA ALA A 51 13.37 2.59 6.98
C ALA A 51 13.73 2.78 5.49
N GLU A 52 14.55 1.89 4.93
CA GLU A 52 14.88 1.88 3.50
C GLU A 52 13.63 1.69 2.63
N THR A 53 12.77 0.73 3.00
CA THR A 53 11.53 0.44 2.27
C THR A 53 10.57 1.63 2.35
N MET A 54 10.33 2.19 3.54
CA MET A 54 9.41 3.33 3.67
C MET A 54 9.93 4.53 2.89
N HIS A 55 11.25 4.78 2.90
CA HIS A 55 11.87 5.88 2.16
C HIS A 55 11.72 5.73 0.64
N GLU A 56 11.99 4.54 0.08
CA GLU A 56 11.82 4.22 -1.35
C GLU A 56 10.41 4.60 -1.84
N TYR A 57 9.37 4.16 -1.12
CA TYR A 57 7.98 4.35 -1.52
C TYR A 57 7.35 5.67 -1.03
N THR A 58 8.11 6.51 -0.32
CA THR A 58 7.70 7.88 0.02
C THR A 58 8.21 8.90 -1.01
N GLN A 59 9.45 8.72 -1.48
CA GLN A 59 10.12 9.70 -2.36
C GLN A 59 9.87 9.45 -3.84
N GLU A 60 9.80 8.20 -4.26
CA GLU A 60 9.37 7.87 -5.61
C GLU A 60 7.84 7.85 -5.61
N VAL A 61 7.20 8.65 -6.47
CA VAL A 61 5.79 8.45 -6.83
C VAL A 61 5.73 7.14 -7.62
N VAL A 62 5.90 5.99 -6.94
CA VAL A 62 5.79 4.66 -7.52
C VAL A 62 4.30 4.38 -7.65
N GLY A 63 3.74 4.80 -8.78
CA GLY A 63 2.31 4.73 -9.05
C GLY A 63 1.48 5.69 -8.18
N LYS A 64 0.16 5.48 -8.19
CA LYS A 64 -0.86 6.22 -7.42
C LYS A 64 -0.85 5.90 -5.90
N VAL A 65 0.29 5.55 -5.30
CA VAL A 65 0.35 5.35 -3.83
C VAL A 65 0.36 6.71 -3.16
N HIS A 66 -0.74 7.03 -2.50
CA HIS A 66 -1.08 8.37 -2.03
C HIS A 66 -0.83 8.59 -0.53
N THR A 67 0.25 8.02 -0.01
CA THR A 67 0.59 8.10 1.42
C THR A 67 2.00 8.64 1.61
N GLY A 68 2.21 9.42 2.68
CA GLY A 68 3.52 9.86 3.16
C GLY A 68 3.90 9.17 4.45
N PHE A 69 3.12 8.16 4.83
CA PHE A 69 3.28 7.37 6.03
C PHE A 69 3.39 8.22 7.30
N PHE A 70 2.61 9.31 7.42
CA PHE A 70 2.54 10.18 8.59
C PHE A 70 2.11 9.43 9.86
N ALA A 71 1.24 8.42 9.73
CA ALA A 71 0.90 7.58 10.88
C ALA A 71 2.06 6.68 11.30
N PHE A 72 2.96 6.32 10.39
CA PHE A 72 4.07 5.41 10.65
C PHE A 72 5.29 6.14 11.24
N PRO A 73 6.10 5.48 12.07
CA PRO A 73 7.35 6.06 12.56
C PRO A 73 8.37 6.09 11.41
N GLN A 74 9.24 7.12 11.36
CA GLN A 74 10.28 7.19 10.32
C GLN A 74 11.32 6.06 10.46
N THR A 75 11.60 5.64 11.68
CA THR A 75 12.49 4.55 12.03
C THR A 75 11.92 3.76 13.19
N ILE A 76 12.13 2.45 13.21
CA ILE A 76 11.78 1.62 14.36
C ILE A 76 12.85 1.85 15.45
N PRO A 77 12.50 2.27 16.67
CA PRO A 77 13.47 2.46 17.74
C PRO A 77 14.11 1.13 18.14
N GLY A 78 15.38 1.17 18.54
CA GLY A 78 16.13 -0.04 18.92
C GLY A 78 15.45 -0.85 20.03
N SER A 79 14.77 -0.16 20.95
CA SER A 79 13.97 -0.80 22.01
C SER A 79 12.94 -1.79 21.49
N ALA A 80 12.35 -1.53 20.31
CA ALA A 80 11.30 -2.39 19.75
C ALA A 80 11.86 -3.72 19.24
N PHE A 81 13.16 -3.78 18.93
CA PHE A 81 13.86 -5.02 18.59
C PHE A 81 14.28 -5.81 19.82
N GLU A 82 14.40 -5.15 20.98
CA GLU A 82 14.81 -5.77 22.25
C GLU A 82 13.61 -6.24 23.08
N ASN A 83 12.43 -5.65 22.88
CA ASN A 83 11.20 -5.96 23.62
C ASN A 83 10.29 -6.93 22.87
N GLY A 84 9.64 -7.82 23.63
CA GLY A 84 8.66 -8.79 23.09
C GLY A 84 9.28 -9.76 22.07
N ASP A 85 8.55 -9.99 20.98
CA ASP A 85 8.98 -10.85 19.86
C ASP A 85 9.73 -10.07 18.76
N GLY A 86 10.06 -8.80 19.01
CA GLY A 86 10.58 -7.87 18.00
C GLY A 86 9.50 -7.31 17.05
N PRO A 87 9.86 -6.36 16.19
CA PRO A 87 8.91 -5.74 15.27
C PRO A 87 8.48 -6.71 14.17
N VAL A 88 7.17 -6.73 13.88
CA VAL A 88 6.60 -7.51 12.78
C VAL A 88 6.33 -6.56 11.61
N PHE A 89 7.20 -6.59 10.61
CA PHE A 89 7.05 -5.78 9.40
C PHE A 89 6.58 -6.60 8.20
N TYR A 90 5.69 -6.02 7.42
CA TYR A 90 5.23 -6.53 6.14
C TYR A 90 4.92 -5.37 5.21
N PHE A 91 5.56 -5.36 4.05
CA PHE A 91 5.29 -4.45 2.96
C PHE A 91 5.04 -5.26 1.71
N SER A 92 3.96 -4.95 0.99
CA SER A 92 3.64 -5.53 -0.30
C SER A 92 3.16 -4.45 -1.24
N TYR A 93 3.84 -4.28 -2.36
CA TYR A 93 3.45 -3.37 -3.43
C TYR A 93 3.29 -4.13 -4.75
N GLN A 94 2.20 -3.89 -5.46
CA GLN A 94 1.99 -4.43 -6.80
C GLN A 94 1.51 -3.32 -7.72
N ASP A 95 2.34 -3.02 -8.71
CA ASP A 95 2.05 -2.05 -9.77
C ASP A 95 1.06 -2.67 -10.75
N THR A 96 -0.22 -2.31 -10.68
CA THR A 96 -1.23 -2.72 -11.67
C THR A 96 -1.46 -1.59 -12.66
N TRP A 97 -2.11 -1.88 -13.80
CA TRP A 97 -2.26 -0.89 -14.88
C TRP A 97 -2.92 0.42 -14.43
N ASP A 98 -3.92 0.36 -13.55
CA ASP A 98 -4.70 1.54 -13.15
C ASP A 98 -4.56 1.84 -11.66
N ASP A 99 -4.52 0.81 -10.81
CA ASP A 99 -4.67 0.97 -9.37
C ASP A 99 -3.61 0.12 -8.63
N PRO A 100 -2.43 0.67 -8.32
CA PRO A 100 -1.41 -0.06 -7.61
C PRO A 100 -1.94 -0.49 -6.25
N THR A 101 -1.79 -1.77 -5.92
CA THR A 101 -2.26 -2.29 -4.64
C THR A 101 -1.12 -2.29 -3.64
N CYS A 102 -1.40 -1.82 -2.44
CA CYS A 102 -0.40 -1.76 -1.38
C CYS A 102 -0.97 -2.29 -0.06
N GLU A 103 -0.12 -2.97 0.69
CA GLU A 103 -0.38 -3.40 2.06
C GLU A 103 0.88 -3.17 2.87
N VAL A 104 0.78 -2.36 3.91
CA VAL A 104 1.83 -2.18 4.90
C VAL A 104 1.26 -2.49 6.27
N TYR A 105 1.97 -3.34 6.99
CA TYR A 105 1.70 -3.69 8.36
C TYR A 105 3.01 -3.63 9.14
N LEU A 106 3.03 -2.82 10.18
CA LEU A 106 4.08 -2.82 11.18
C LEU A 106 3.42 -3.02 12.54
N LYS A 107 3.90 -3.96 13.35
CA LYS A 107 3.56 -4.03 14.77
C LYS A 107 4.83 -3.97 15.58
N CYS A 108 4.83 -3.10 16.59
CA CYS A 108 5.96 -2.90 17.48
C CYS A 108 5.49 -2.98 18.93
N THR A 109 6.35 -3.53 19.78
CA THR A 109 6.23 -3.47 21.24
C THR A 109 7.37 -2.59 21.75
N TYR A 110 7.05 -1.45 22.34
CA TYR A 110 8.00 -0.40 22.70
C TYR A 110 8.45 -0.49 24.17
N SER A 111 9.52 0.23 24.51
CA SER A 111 9.79 0.57 25.91
C SER A 111 8.76 1.58 26.41
N ASP A 112 8.61 1.76 27.73
CA ASP A 112 7.69 2.78 28.27
C ASP A 112 8.02 4.19 27.73
N GLU A 113 9.32 4.51 27.59
CA GLU A 113 9.80 5.82 27.11
C GLU A 113 9.51 6.01 25.62
N ASP A 114 9.86 5.01 24.79
CA ASP A 114 9.63 5.08 23.35
C ASP A 114 8.14 5.03 23.00
N TYR A 115 7.35 4.27 23.76
CA TYR A 115 5.90 4.25 23.61
C TYR A 115 5.29 5.63 23.92
N ALA A 116 5.68 6.25 25.04
CA ALA A 116 5.19 7.57 25.40
C ALA A 116 5.57 8.63 24.35
N ALA A 117 6.81 8.58 23.85
CA ALA A 117 7.27 9.47 22.78
C ALA A 117 6.50 9.27 21.47
N GLU A 118 6.21 8.02 21.11
CA GLU A 118 5.47 7.70 19.90
C GLU A 118 3.99 8.10 19.99
N ILE A 119 3.36 7.90 21.15
CA ILE A 119 2.01 8.41 21.41
C ILE A 119 1.97 9.94 21.37
N ASP A 120 2.99 10.62 21.91
CA ASP A 120 3.10 12.08 21.81
C ASP A 120 3.23 12.54 20.36
N ARG A 121 4.07 11.87 19.55
CA ARG A 121 4.19 12.12 18.11
C ARG A 121 2.85 11.96 17.41
N LEU A 122 2.15 10.85 17.63
CA LEU A 122 0.87 10.57 16.98
C LEU A 122 -0.21 11.61 17.34
N LYS A 123 -0.19 12.13 18.58
CA LYS A 123 -1.14 13.14 19.07
C LYS A 123 -0.82 14.56 18.59
N ASN A 124 0.46 14.94 18.65
CA ASN A 124 0.87 16.34 18.65
C ASN A 124 1.70 16.74 17.43
N CYS A 125 2.14 15.79 16.60
CA CYS A 125 2.91 16.13 15.42
C CYS A 125 2.04 16.90 14.40
N VAL A 126 2.57 18.05 13.97
CA VAL A 126 2.00 18.88 12.92
C VAL A 126 2.85 18.71 11.67
N TYR A 127 2.23 18.23 10.61
CA TYR A 127 2.86 18.06 9.31
C TYR A 127 2.55 19.27 8.43
N THR A 128 3.57 19.81 7.76
CA THR A 128 3.38 20.91 6.82
C THR A 128 3.35 20.35 5.40
N LEU A 129 2.23 20.58 4.72
CA LEU A 129 2.01 20.20 3.32
C LEU A 129 2.04 21.45 2.45
N LYS A 130 2.71 21.39 1.30
CA LYS A 130 2.72 22.49 0.33
C LYS A 130 1.70 22.22 -0.77
N GLY A 131 0.57 22.90 -0.74
CA GLY A 131 -0.39 22.91 -1.85
C GLY A 131 -0.17 24.09 -2.80
N GLU A 132 -0.90 24.11 -3.90
CA GLU A 132 -0.90 25.15 -4.93
C GLU A 132 -1.06 26.58 -4.37
N HIS A 133 -1.81 26.72 -3.27
CA HIS A 133 -2.13 28.02 -2.66
C HIS A 133 -1.36 28.32 -1.36
N GLY A 134 -0.37 27.48 -0.99
CA GLY A 134 0.50 27.70 0.15
C GLY A 134 0.65 26.50 1.06
N GLU A 135 1.19 26.74 2.25
CA GLU A 135 1.42 25.70 3.25
C GLU A 135 0.17 25.47 4.11
N VAL A 136 -0.20 24.20 4.28
CA VAL A 136 -1.29 23.74 5.14
C VAL A 136 -0.68 22.88 6.24
N ASN A 137 -1.04 23.18 7.48
CA ASN A 137 -0.71 22.34 8.62
C ASN A 137 -1.77 21.25 8.78
N ALA A 138 -1.31 20.02 8.90
CA ALA A 138 -2.15 18.84 8.99
C ALA A 138 -1.75 18.00 10.21
N MET A 139 -2.74 17.39 10.85
CA MET A 139 -2.57 16.53 12.02
C MET A 139 -3.34 15.25 11.81
N LEU A 140 -2.95 14.18 12.51
CA LEU A 140 -3.70 12.93 12.50
C LEU A 140 -5.05 13.13 13.21
N GLU A 141 -6.10 12.50 12.69
CA GLU A 141 -7.40 12.48 13.32
C GLU A 141 -7.45 11.34 14.35
N PHE A 142 -7.73 11.67 15.60
CA PHE A 142 -7.91 10.66 16.65
C PHE A 142 -9.37 10.17 16.68
N GLU A 143 -9.54 8.85 16.70
CA GLU A 143 -10.83 8.19 16.91
C GLU A 143 -10.68 7.22 18.10
N GLU A 144 -11.55 7.35 19.10
CA GLU A 144 -11.65 6.39 20.21
C GLU A 144 -12.16 5.03 19.70
N ALA A 145 -11.99 3.98 20.51
CA ALA A 145 -12.52 2.67 20.18
C ALA A 145 -14.05 2.72 19.94
N GLY A 146 -14.50 2.06 18.88
CA GLY A 146 -15.86 2.14 18.38
C GLY A 146 -15.99 1.37 17.08
N ARG A 147 -15.78 2.04 15.95
CA ARG A 147 -15.71 1.38 14.63
C ARG A 147 -14.43 0.55 14.48
N PHE A 148 -13.36 0.96 15.15
CA PHE A 148 -12.17 0.16 15.37
C PHE A 148 -12.22 -0.50 16.75
N ALA A 149 -11.58 -1.67 16.88
CA ALA A 149 -11.49 -2.39 18.14
C ALA A 149 -10.65 -1.66 19.22
N TYR A 150 -9.82 -0.71 18.81
CA TYR A 150 -8.89 0.05 19.65
C TYR A 150 -8.86 1.52 19.21
N PRO A 151 -8.36 2.46 20.04
CA PRO A 151 -8.14 3.83 19.62
C PRO A 151 -7.15 3.92 18.45
N VAL A 152 -7.41 4.84 17.51
CA VAL A 152 -6.58 5.02 16.31
C VAL A 152 -6.25 6.49 16.03
N TYR A 153 -5.08 6.71 15.43
CA TYR A 153 -4.64 7.98 14.86
C TYR A 153 -4.59 7.83 13.35
N LYS A 154 -5.53 8.48 12.65
CA LYS A 154 -5.78 8.31 11.22
C LYS A 154 -5.06 9.38 10.42
N ALA A 155 -4.37 8.96 9.37
CA ALA A 155 -3.90 9.81 8.28
C ALA A 155 -4.85 9.70 7.07
N ILE A 156 -5.39 8.51 6.80
CA ILE A 156 -6.37 8.27 5.73
C ILE A 156 -7.47 7.35 6.25
N ASP A 157 -8.72 7.74 6.05
CA ASP A 157 -9.92 6.98 6.40
C ASP A 157 -10.85 6.85 5.19
N CYS A 158 -10.68 5.75 4.46
CA CYS A 158 -11.45 5.39 3.27
C CYS A 158 -11.50 6.48 2.17
N ASP A 159 -10.45 7.27 2.04
CA ASP A 159 -10.29 8.19 0.91
C ASP A 159 -9.52 7.50 -0.21
N ASN A 160 -10.07 7.54 -1.43
CA ASN A 160 -9.49 6.92 -2.62
C ASN A 160 -9.03 5.45 -2.40
N HIS A 161 -9.94 4.60 -1.90
CA HIS A 161 -9.69 3.18 -1.61
C HIS A 161 -8.52 2.91 -0.65
N SER A 162 -8.15 3.90 0.17
CA SER A 162 -6.99 3.83 1.04
C SER A 162 -7.34 4.01 2.52
N TYR A 163 -6.54 3.38 3.37
CA TYR A 163 -6.53 3.60 4.81
C TYR A 163 -5.09 3.75 5.27
N GLU A 164 -4.86 4.64 6.22
CA GLU A 164 -3.58 4.82 6.89
C GLU A 164 -3.85 5.23 8.35
N TYR A 165 -3.42 4.42 9.30
CA TYR A 165 -3.59 4.72 10.72
C TYR A 165 -2.61 3.96 11.61
N ALA A 166 -2.37 4.53 12.79
CA ALA A 166 -1.71 3.86 13.91
C ALA A 166 -2.77 3.49 14.96
N MET A 167 -2.76 2.24 15.41
CA MET A 167 -3.70 1.67 16.37
C MET A 167 -2.98 1.40 17.68
N ASP A 168 -3.45 2.04 18.75
CA ASP A 168 -2.93 1.88 20.09
C ASP A 168 -3.55 0.63 20.74
N LEU A 169 -2.79 -0.46 20.79
CA LEU A 169 -3.25 -1.75 21.32
C LEU A 169 -3.18 -1.81 22.85
N GLY A 170 -2.59 -0.80 23.49
CA GLY A 170 -2.22 -0.83 24.90
C GLY A 170 -0.96 -1.66 25.16
N GLU A 171 -0.54 -1.74 26.43
CA GLU A 171 0.64 -2.52 26.87
C GLU A 171 1.93 -2.21 26.07
N ASN A 172 2.11 -0.95 25.70
CA ASN A 172 3.20 -0.44 24.86
C ASN A 172 3.24 -1.02 23.43
N GLU A 173 2.12 -1.56 22.94
CA GLU A 173 2.02 -2.09 21.58
C GLU A 173 1.26 -1.13 20.66
N ILE A 174 1.82 -0.90 19.47
CA ILE A 174 1.17 -0.12 18.40
C ILE A 174 1.23 -0.90 17.10
N ALA A 175 0.10 -0.97 16.39
CA ALA A 175 0.02 -1.49 15.04
C ALA A 175 -0.21 -0.36 14.03
N TYR A 176 0.58 -0.33 12.97
CA TYR A 176 0.51 0.66 11.90
C TYR A 176 0.05 -0.03 10.63
N ILE A 177 -0.97 0.54 10.00
CA ILE A 177 -1.68 -0.08 8.90
C ILE A 177 -1.77 0.90 7.74
N TYR A 178 -1.37 0.44 6.56
CA TYR A 178 -1.69 1.07 5.29
C TYR A 178 -2.30 0.04 4.34
N THR A 179 -3.41 0.39 3.71
CA THR A 179 -3.99 -0.38 2.62
C THR A 179 -4.34 0.55 1.48
N SER A 180 -4.15 0.10 0.26
CA SER A 180 -4.59 0.82 -0.94
C SER A 180 -5.09 -0.16 -1.99
N PHE A 181 -6.24 0.17 -2.58
CA PHE A 181 -6.91 -0.59 -3.65
C PHE A 181 -7.03 -2.08 -3.36
N LYS A 182 -7.52 -2.42 -2.16
CA LYS A 182 -7.82 -3.80 -1.76
C LYS A 182 -9.29 -4.11 -2.00
N ASP A 183 -9.57 -5.12 -2.81
CA ASP A 183 -10.94 -5.46 -3.23
C ASP A 183 -11.79 -6.10 -2.13
N THR A 184 -11.14 -6.81 -1.21
CA THR A 184 -11.81 -7.53 -0.11
C THR A 184 -10.89 -7.62 1.11
N PRO A 185 -11.45 -7.79 2.33
CA PRO A 185 -10.63 -8.12 3.51
C PRO A 185 -9.76 -9.37 3.31
N GLY A 186 -10.23 -10.35 2.53
CA GLY A 186 -9.49 -11.58 2.23
C GLY A 186 -8.29 -11.39 1.30
N ALA A 187 -8.14 -10.22 0.67
CA ALA A 187 -6.97 -9.88 -0.13
C ALA A 187 -5.78 -9.40 0.72
N LEU A 188 -6.00 -9.15 2.02
CA LEU A 188 -4.96 -8.80 2.98
C LEU A 188 -4.23 -10.07 3.43
N LYS A 189 -2.91 -10.00 3.44
CA LYS A 189 -2.05 -11.16 3.74
C LYS A 189 -1.57 -11.18 5.17
N LYS A 190 -1.39 -10.01 5.79
CA LYS A 190 -0.77 -9.89 7.11
C LYS A 190 -1.60 -9.11 8.13
N ILE A 191 -2.37 -8.12 7.70
CA ILE A 191 -3.19 -7.32 8.62
C ILE A 191 -4.29 -8.20 9.27
N PRO A 192 -4.35 -8.30 10.60
CA PRO A 192 -5.43 -9.01 11.30
C PRO A 192 -6.79 -8.38 11.03
N LYS A 193 -7.84 -9.20 10.94
CA LYS A 193 -9.19 -8.72 10.61
C LYS A 193 -9.73 -7.79 11.69
N GLU A 194 -9.43 -8.10 12.95
CA GLU A 194 -9.79 -7.32 14.13
C GLU A 194 -9.15 -5.93 14.19
N TYR A 195 -8.12 -5.67 13.36
CA TYR A 195 -7.51 -4.35 13.27
C TYR A 195 -8.15 -3.48 12.17
N LEU A 196 -9.02 -4.05 11.35
CA LEU A 196 -9.79 -3.31 10.35
C LEU A 196 -11.03 -2.69 10.99
N PRO A 197 -11.52 -1.55 10.47
CA PRO A 197 -12.77 -0.99 10.94
C PRO A 197 -13.96 -1.89 10.55
N ASP A 198 -15.02 -1.87 11.33
CA ASP A 198 -16.20 -2.72 11.13
C ASP A 198 -16.87 -2.54 9.75
N ASP A 199 -16.73 -1.35 9.16
CA ASP A 199 -17.26 -0.99 7.84
C ASP A 199 -16.29 -1.28 6.68
N PHE A 200 -15.05 -1.75 6.93
CA PHE A 200 -13.99 -1.87 5.92
C PHE A 200 -14.45 -2.55 4.62
N ALA A 201 -15.20 -3.66 4.74
CA ALA A 201 -15.66 -4.43 3.59
C ALA A 201 -16.71 -3.70 2.71
N GLU A 202 -17.49 -2.80 3.31
CA GLU A 202 -18.45 -1.94 2.62
C GLU A 202 -17.72 -0.73 2.02
N SER A 203 -16.86 -0.12 2.82
CA SER A 203 -16.13 1.11 2.52
C SER A 203 -15.21 0.95 1.29
N ILE A 204 -14.43 -0.13 1.19
CA ILE A 204 -13.58 -0.40 0.00
C ILE A 204 -14.37 -0.65 -1.30
N ARG A 205 -15.66 -1.02 -1.22
CA ARG A 205 -16.54 -1.24 -2.39
C ARG A 205 -17.23 0.02 -2.89
N HIS A 206 -17.33 1.03 -2.03
CA HIS A 206 -18.10 2.25 -2.28
C HIS A 206 -17.25 3.52 -2.26
N SER A 207 -15.93 3.41 -2.06
CA SER A 207 -15.01 4.55 -1.94
C SER A 207 -14.70 5.29 -3.23
N THR A 208 -15.55 5.20 -4.26
CA THR A 208 -15.44 6.06 -5.44
C THR A 208 -15.71 7.51 -5.04
N PHE A 209 -14.66 8.26 -4.72
CA PHE A 209 -14.70 9.70 -4.42
C PHE A 209 -15.82 10.09 -3.44
N SER A 210 -15.93 9.41 -2.29
CA SER A 210 -16.84 9.88 -1.26
C SER A 210 -16.31 11.22 -0.73
N SER A 211 -17.12 12.28 -0.81
CA SER A 211 -16.79 13.59 -0.23
C SER A 211 -16.59 13.55 1.29
N SER A 212 -16.93 12.42 1.93
CA SER A 212 -16.83 12.16 3.37
C SER A 212 -15.54 11.47 3.84
N GLY A 213 -14.67 10.98 2.95
CA GLY A 213 -13.40 10.37 3.37
C GLY A 213 -12.45 11.39 4.01
N PHE A 214 -11.74 10.99 5.06
CA PHE A 214 -10.68 11.80 5.68
C PHE A 214 -9.33 11.45 5.05
N ASN A 215 -8.55 12.47 4.69
CA ASN A 215 -7.20 12.30 4.17
C ASN A 215 -6.36 13.52 4.53
N VAL A 216 -5.37 13.30 5.38
CA VAL A 216 -4.46 14.34 5.88
C VAL A 216 -3.64 14.99 4.76
N TYR A 217 -3.42 14.27 3.65
CA TYR A 217 -2.58 14.72 2.54
C TYR A 217 -3.32 15.61 1.52
N VAL A 218 -4.63 15.79 1.69
CA VAL A 218 -5.45 16.60 0.78
C VAL A 218 -5.48 18.04 1.26
N THR A 219 -4.77 18.92 0.55
CA THR A 219 -4.68 20.35 0.90
C THR A 219 -5.87 21.18 0.41
N GLU A 220 -6.61 20.70 -0.60
CA GLU A 220 -7.83 21.33 -1.12
C GLU A 220 -8.78 20.29 -1.72
N LYS A 221 -10.09 20.42 -1.46
CA LYS A 221 -11.15 19.65 -2.13
C LYS A 221 -11.97 20.65 -2.96
N ASN A 222 -11.90 20.60 -4.29
CA ASN A 222 -12.76 21.41 -5.16
C ASN A 222 -13.87 20.56 -5.79
N ASP A 223 -15.04 21.16 -6.02
CA ASP A 223 -16.25 20.47 -6.49
C ASP A 223 -16.17 20.02 -7.97
N GLU A 224 -15.20 20.52 -8.74
CA GLU A 224 -15.16 20.33 -10.19
C GLU A 224 -14.08 19.37 -10.70
N PHE A 225 -13.02 19.04 -9.95
CA PHE A 225 -11.96 18.15 -10.48
C PHE A 225 -11.36 17.20 -9.44
N LYS A 226 -11.33 15.93 -9.84
CA LYS A 226 -10.59 14.81 -9.25
C LYS A 226 -9.06 15.02 -9.37
N ALA A 227 -8.53 16.05 -8.74
CA ALA A 227 -7.11 16.31 -8.65
C ALA A 227 -6.82 16.69 -7.20
N PHE A 228 -6.40 15.70 -6.42
CA PHE A 228 -5.77 15.97 -5.14
C PHE A 228 -4.38 16.54 -5.45
N ASP A 229 -4.14 17.79 -5.10
CA ASP A 229 -2.77 18.29 -5.00
C ASP A 229 -2.18 17.64 -3.75
N TYR A 230 -1.56 16.47 -3.94
CA TYR A 230 -0.75 15.85 -2.91
C TYR A 230 0.46 16.73 -2.75
N GLY A 231 0.47 17.53 -1.68
CA GLY A 231 1.47 18.57 -1.57
C GLY A 231 2.89 18.05 -1.78
N GLU A 232 3.70 18.77 -2.56
CA GLU A 232 5.08 18.37 -2.86
C GLU A 232 5.84 18.16 -1.54
N ARG A 233 6.16 16.89 -1.28
CA ARG A 233 6.86 16.47 -0.06
C ARG A 233 8.36 16.62 -0.28
N PHE A 234 9.01 17.36 0.62
CA PHE A 234 10.46 17.40 0.75
C PHE A 234 10.89 16.52 1.91
#